data_AF-A0A7C1YSM4-F1
#
_entry.id   AF-A0A7C1YSM4-F1
#
_cell.length_a   1.000
_cell.length_b   1.000
_cell.length_c   1.000
_cell.angle_alpha   90.00
_cell.angle_beta   90.00
_cell.angle_gamma   90.00
#
_symmetry.space_group_name_H-M   'P 1'
#
loop_
_entity.id
_entity.type
_entity.pdbx_description
1 polymer ?
#
loop_
_entity_poly.entity_id
_entity_poly.type
_entity_poly.pdbx_seq_one_letter_code
_entity_poly.pdbx_strand_id
1 'polypeptide(L)'
;MILRSIRLQNWRCFIDEITVGPFSERLNVIHAPNATGKSTLFEALRRGILDSHRVGGREVEAIRPWGRVLAPYVSVEFSHGGAVYRITKRFLDNPLSVLEREENGRLVRLAEGPPADEKIRSIFTKNPPGRGFSRFENWGLAQILWAPQGDLSFAKLSGDVLEDIRNFLGAQVGGAGSGAVEQRIEQEYLKFFTPTGKWRSGKDAPKLVSLKDRLEDAHKRLVDAKALQLAYEELVQKVEELRAKRSLAKHEAETVFKELDKARASAEKYKELIHTEKEQQSQLAAAEAKFNELNQLIETIKNTKKEMEDVEKEILETEKNLPAKHDRLKMLKTEEIEARRNLENARREQEKIDRLNEVAERARFFVENTKKQVEIERRLKKVKELNETLEALKKEKARLIAPNSRALKNI
;
A
#
# COMPACT_ATOMS: atom_id res chain seq x y z
N MET A 1 23.63 62.41 57.30
CA MET A 1 23.54 61.26 58.24
C MET A 1 24.58 60.25 57.83
N ILE A 2 25.29 59.65 58.78
CA ILE A 2 26.30 58.60 58.53
C ILE A 2 25.87 57.35 59.27
N LEU A 3 25.70 56.23 58.56
CA LEU A 3 25.34 54.95 59.14
C LEU A 3 26.53 54.37 59.91
N ARG A 4 26.32 53.87 61.14
CA ARG A 4 27.36 53.28 61.99
C ARG A 4 27.26 51.77 62.10
N SER A 5 26.07 51.23 62.35
CA SER A 5 25.83 49.79 62.32
C SER A 5 24.35 49.46 62.09
N ILE A 6 24.10 48.25 61.57
CA ILE A 6 22.76 47.65 61.52
C ILE A 6 22.82 46.31 62.24
N ARG A 7 21.90 46.07 63.17
CA ARG A 7 21.66 44.77 63.80
C ARG A 7 20.31 44.23 63.35
N LEU A 8 20.25 42.96 62.95
CA LEU A 8 19.04 42.27 62.53
C LEU A 8 18.88 40.95 63.29
N GLN A 9 17.63 40.56 63.55
CA GLN A 9 17.28 39.24 64.05
C GLN A 9 15.88 38.87 63.51
N ASN A 10 15.62 37.59 63.28
CA ASN A 10 14.32 37.09 62.79
C ASN A 10 13.81 37.81 61.52
N TRP A 11 14.69 38.19 60.60
CA TRP A 11 14.36 38.99 59.42
C TRP A 11 14.58 38.22 58.12
N ARG A 12 13.49 37.72 57.51
CA ARG A 12 13.49 36.87 56.30
C ARG A 12 14.46 35.68 56.38
N CYS A 13 15.69 35.83 55.88
CA CYS A 13 16.73 34.80 55.87
C CYS A 13 17.66 34.86 57.09
N PHE A 14 17.68 35.98 57.83
CA PHE A 14 18.46 36.14 59.06
C PHE A 14 17.63 35.64 60.25
N ILE A 15 17.82 34.39 60.66
CA ILE A 15 17.17 33.84 61.86
C ILE A 15 17.90 34.36 63.10
N ASP A 16 19.18 34.03 63.21
CA ASP A 16 20.05 34.46 64.30
C ASP A 16 20.34 35.97 64.28
N GLU A 17 20.81 36.50 65.40
CA GLU A 17 21.22 37.90 65.47
C GLU A 17 22.50 38.13 64.68
N ILE A 18 22.46 39.05 63.72
CA ILE A 18 23.63 39.55 62.99
C ILE A 18 23.82 41.04 63.27
N THR A 19 25.08 41.48 63.35
CA THR A 19 25.44 42.90 63.34
C THR A 19 26.37 43.15 62.15
N VAL A 20 26.01 44.11 61.31
CA VAL A 20 26.81 44.58 60.18
C VAL A 20 27.33 45.97 60.51
N GLY A 21 28.65 46.07 60.67
CA GLY A 21 29.37 47.26 61.11
C GLY A 21 30.56 46.88 62.01
N PRO A 22 31.27 47.87 62.58
CA PRO A 22 31.07 49.30 62.37
C PRO A 22 31.38 49.70 60.92
N PHE A 23 30.51 50.51 60.33
CA PHE A 23 30.75 51.10 59.02
C PHE A 23 31.74 52.26 59.13
N SER A 24 32.59 52.42 58.12
CA SER A 24 33.45 53.58 57.96
C SER A 24 32.63 54.81 57.54
N GLU A 25 33.10 56.01 57.86
CA GLU A 25 32.55 57.26 57.30
C GLU A 25 32.90 57.44 55.80
N ARG A 26 33.73 56.55 55.25
CA ARG A 26 34.13 56.50 53.84
C ARG A 26 33.31 55.46 53.06
N LEU A 27 33.81 55.01 51.90
CA LEU A 27 33.16 53.97 51.11
C LEU A 27 33.15 52.61 51.85
N ASN A 28 31.97 52.01 51.98
CA ASN A 28 31.78 50.68 52.53
C ASN A 28 31.33 49.72 51.42
N VAL A 29 31.96 48.53 51.31
CA VAL A 29 31.62 47.52 50.31
C VAL A 29 31.13 46.26 51.01
N ILE A 30 29.84 45.95 50.87
CA ILE A 30 29.24 44.72 51.41
C ILE A 30 29.28 43.64 50.32
N HIS A 31 30.31 42.79 50.37
CA HIS A 31 30.45 41.65 49.47
C HIS A 31 29.86 40.38 50.09
N ALA A 32 28.94 39.75 49.36
CA ALA A 32 28.40 38.43 49.64
C ALA A 32 27.83 37.83 48.35
N PRO A 33 27.78 36.49 48.21
CA PRO A 33 27.13 35.81 47.09
C PRO A 33 25.67 36.25 46.87
N ASN A 34 25.13 35.89 45.71
CA ASN A 34 23.70 36.06 45.46
C ASN A 34 22.88 35.19 46.42
N ALA A 35 21.68 35.64 46.76
CA ALA A 35 20.78 35.04 47.77
C ALA A 35 21.27 35.03 49.24
N THR A 36 22.47 35.51 49.58
CA THR A 36 22.97 35.64 50.99
C THR A 36 22.33 36.80 51.78
N GLY A 37 21.18 37.33 51.37
CA GLY A 37 20.46 38.36 52.13
C GLY A 37 20.98 39.80 52.03
N LYS A 38 21.91 40.13 51.12
CA LYS A 38 22.39 41.52 50.91
C LYS A 38 21.25 42.51 50.66
N SER A 39 20.32 42.20 49.76
CA SER A 39 19.14 43.05 49.49
C SER A 39 18.17 43.10 50.68
N THR A 40 18.11 42.02 51.47
CA THR A 40 17.33 41.95 52.72
C THR A 40 17.87 42.89 53.79
N LEU A 41 19.19 43.05 53.90
CA LEU A 41 19.83 44.00 54.81
C LEU A 41 19.45 45.46 54.49
N PHE A 42 19.49 45.85 53.21
CA PHE A 42 19.09 47.19 52.77
C PHE A 42 17.58 47.43 52.93
N GLU A 43 16.76 46.42 52.69
CA GLU A 43 15.33 46.47 53.02
C GLU A 43 15.12 46.72 54.53
N ALA A 44 15.81 45.97 55.38
CA ALA A 44 15.66 46.09 56.83
C ALA A 44 16.11 47.46 57.36
N LEU A 45 17.22 48.00 56.84
CA LEU A 45 17.64 49.39 57.08
C LEU A 45 16.52 50.38 56.75
N ARG A 46 15.97 50.29 55.52
CA ARG A 46 14.92 51.18 55.05
C ARG A 46 13.67 51.10 55.93
N ARG A 47 13.17 49.89 56.18
CA ARG A 47 11.96 49.67 57.00
C ARG A 47 12.18 50.10 58.45
N GLY A 48 13.35 49.79 59.01
CA GLY A 48 13.76 50.20 60.37
C GLY A 48 13.76 51.72 60.55
N ILE A 49 14.11 52.49 59.54
CA ILE A 49 14.05 53.96 59.57
C ILE A 49 12.63 54.47 59.26
N LEU A 50 12.07 54.14 58.10
CA LEU A 50 10.89 54.84 57.55
C LEU A 50 9.53 54.23 57.91
N ASP A 51 9.42 52.91 58.09
CA ASP A 51 8.13 52.27 58.36
C ASP A 51 7.76 52.40 59.85
N SER A 52 6.46 52.40 60.17
CA SER A 52 6.02 52.42 61.56
C SER A 52 6.16 51.03 62.19
N HIS A 53 6.53 50.93 63.47
CA HIS A 53 6.54 49.64 64.19
C HIS A 53 5.16 48.93 64.21
N ARG A 54 4.06 49.68 64.02
CA ARG A 54 2.69 49.15 63.93
C ARG A 54 2.19 48.96 62.50
N VAL A 55 3.06 49.06 61.50
CA VAL A 55 2.68 48.71 60.12
C VAL A 55 2.23 47.25 60.08
N GLY A 56 1.18 46.96 59.31
CA GLY A 56 0.57 45.64 59.19
C GLY A 56 0.15 45.34 57.75
N GLY A 57 -0.27 44.10 57.51
CA GLY A 57 -0.67 43.61 56.18
C GLY A 57 0.35 42.68 55.52
N ARG A 58 0.00 42.17 54.34
CA ARG A 58 0.74 41.08 53.65
C ARG A 58 2.23 41.36 53.43
N GLU A 59 2.59 42.62 53.20
CA GLU A 59 3.99 43.03 53.00
C GLU A 59 4.83 43.06 54.29
N VAL A 60 4.23 43.06 55.49
CA VAL A 60 4.96 42.88 56.77
C VAL A 60 5.07 41.40 57.11
N GLU A 61 4.04 40.61 56.86
CA GLU A 61 4.17 39.15 56.96
C GLU A 61 5.27 38.62 56.02
N ALA A 62 5.49 39.30 54.88
CA ALA A 62 6.61 39.02 53.99
C ALA A 62 8.02 39.38 54.53
N ILE A 63 8.17 39.96 55.74
CA ILE A 63 9.47 40.05 56.46
C ILE A 63 9.61 39.01 57.57
N ARG A 64 8.52 38.34 57.97
CA ARG A 64 8.55 37.19 58.88
C ARG A 64 9.38 36.06 58.26
N PRO A 65 10.27 35.37 59.00
CA PRO A 65 11.00 34.24 58.45
C PRO A 65 10.06 33.11 58.06
N TRP A 66 10.29 32.52 56.88
CA TRP A 66 9.39 31.51 56.32
C TRP A 66 9.22 30.33 57.29
N GLY A 67 7.96 29.93 57.51
CA GLY A 67 7.58 28.81 58.38
C GLY A 67 7.81 29.02 59.88
N ARG A 68 8.06 30.25 60.36
CA ARG A 68 8.34 30.52 61.78
C ARG A 68 7.52 31.68 62.35
N VAL A 69 7.01 31.50 63.56
CA VAL A 69 6.31 32.56 64.32
C VAL A 69 7.34 33.34 65.14
N LEU A 70 8.17 34.13 64.44
CA LEU A 70 9.20 34.97 65.05
C LEU A 70 8.98 36.44 64.64
N ALA A 71 9.16 37.35 65.59
CA ALA A 71 8.98 38.79 65.40
C ALA A 71 10.25 39.43 64.80
N PRO A 72 10.20 40.02 63.58
CA PRO A 72 11.36 40.64 62.96
C PRO A 72 11.86 41.85 63.73
N TYR A 73 13.17 41.90 63.96
CA TYR A 73 13.84 42.93 64.74
C TYR A 73 14.94 43.61 63.92
N VAL A 74 15.03 44.93 64.04
CA VAL A 74 16.10 45.75 63.47
C VAL A 74 16.49 46.85 64.45
N SER A 75 17.80 47.03 64.64
CA SER A 75 18.36 48.21 65.29
C SER A 75 19.34 48.89 64.34
N VAL A 76 19.20 50.20 64.15
CA VAL A 76 20.04 51.00 63.26
C VAL A 76 20.70 52.10 64.07
N GLU A 77 22.03 52.12 64.10
CA GLU A 77 22.82 53.19 64.70
C GLU A 77 23.40 54.09 63.62
N PHE A 78 23.29 55.40 63.81
CA PHE A 78 23.75 56.41 62.85
C PHE A 78 24.06 57.75 63.53
N SER A 79 24.87 58.59 62.90
CA SER A 79 25.07 59.98 63.32
C SER A 79 24.29 60.96 62.44
N HIS A 80 23.73 62.00 63.06
CA HIS A 80 23.06 63.11 62.39
C HIS A 80 23.20 64.39 63.24
N GLY A 81 23.50 65.53 62.63
CA GLY A 81 23.56 66.83 63.33
C GLY A 81 24.55 66.87 64.51
N GLY A 82 25.66 66.12 64.43
CA GLY A 82 26.67 66.04 65.49
C GLY A 82 26.36 65.07 66.64
N ALA A 83 25.17 64.46 66.68
CA ALA A 83 24.80 63.46 67.69
C ALA A 83 24.67 62.06 67.07
N VAL A 84 24.88 61.02 67.89
CA VAL A 84 24.61 59.62 67.53
C VAL A 84 23.21 59.25 68.00
N TYR A 85 22.51 58.46 67.19
CA TYR A 85 21.18 57.95 67.45
C TYR A 85 21.13 56.45 67.20
N ARG A 86 20.27 55.75 67.93
CA ARG A 86 19.93 54.36 67.68
C ARG A 86 18.41 54.22 67.61
N ILE A 87 17.88 53.75 66.49
CA ILE A 87 16.46 53.39 66.35
C ILE A 87 16.33 51.88 66.41
N THR A 88 15.58 51.38 67.39
CA THR A 88 15.31 49.95 67.58
C THR A 88 13.83 49.69 67.33
N LYS A 89 13.53 48.81 66.37
CA LYS A 89 12.15 48.40 66.04
C LYS A 89 11.99 46.89 66.06
N ARG A 90 10.83 46.45 66.56
CA ARG A 90 10.31 45.09 66.39
C ARG A 90 8.95 45.19 65.70
N PHE A 91 8.77 44.38 64.66
CA PHE A 91 7.55 44.32 63.87
C PHE A 91 6.75 43.05 64.20
N LEU A 92 5.48 43.04 63.78
CA LEU A 92 4.54 41.93 64.00
C LEU A 92 4.28 41.69 65.49
N ASP A 93 4.84 40.62 66.08
CA ASP A 93 4.47 40.19 67.42
C ASP A 93 5.14 41.06 68.50
N ASN A 94 4.33 41.61 69.42
CA ASN A 94 4.76 42.60 70.43
C ASN A 94 5.53 43.80 69.84
N PRO A 95 4.90 44.61 68.96
CA PRO A 95 5.61 45.62 68.19
C PRO A 95 6.22 46.70 69.10
N LEU A 96 7.45 47.11 68.78
CA LEU A 96 8.27 48.03 69.59
C LEU A 96 8.90 49.09 68.69
N SER A 97 8.99 50.32 69.17
CA SER A 97 9.86 51.37 68.62
C SER A 97 10.50 52.14 69.77
N VAL A 98 11.82 52.23 69.78
CA VAL A 98 12.59 52.99 70.77
C VAL A 98 13.66 53.76 70.03
N LEU A 99 13.62 55.09 70.14
CA LEU A 99 14.65 55.98 69.63
C LEU A 99 15.53 56.42 70.80
N GLU A 100 16.83 56.16 70.70
CA GLU A 100 17.86 56.54 71.66
C GLU A 100 18.79 57.58 71.03
N ARG A 101 19.35 58.46 71.86
CA ARG A 101 20.35 59.47 71.47
C ARG A 101 21.54 59.40 72.43
N GLU A 102 22.73 59.60 71.90
CA GLU A 102 23.95 59.67 72.72
C GLU A 102 24.01 60.99 73.49
N GLU A 103 24.11 60.89 74.81
CA GLU A 103 24.25 61.98 75.76
C GLU A 103 25.36 61.59 76.74
N ASN A 104 26.41 62.41 76.85
CA ASN A 104 27.58 62.15 77.70
C ASN A 104 28.22 60.75 77.50
N GLY A 105 28.30 60.28 76.25
CA GLY A 105 28.89 58.98 75.90
C GLY A 105 28.00 57.76 76.21
N ARG A 106 26.71 57.96 76.47
CA ARG A 106 25.73 56.89 76.72
C ARG A 106 24.48 57.09 75.87
N LEU A 107 23.92 56.01 75.34
CA LEU A 107 22.62 56.08 74.67
C LEU A 107 21.50 56.19 75.72
N VAL A 108 20.73 57.26 75.62
CA VAL A 108 19.58 57.58 76.49
C VAL A 108 18.32 57.57 75.63
N ARG A 109 17.22 57.03 76.16
CA ARG A 109 15.94 56.97 75.43
C ARG A 109 15.38 58.37 75.20
N LEU A 110 15.17 58.73 73.94
CA LEU A 110 14.68 60.02 73.48
C LEU A 110 13.17 59.98 73.15
N ALA A 111 12.65 58.83 72.73
CA ALA A 111 11.23 58.58 72.48
C ALA A 111 10.93 57.07 72.40
N GLU A 112 9.69 56.68 72.67
CA GLU A 112 9.18 55.31 72.49
C GLU A 112 7.84 55.31 71.75
N GLY A 113 7.49 54.21 71.08
CA GLY A 113 6.22 54.06 70.38
C GLY A 113 6.06 54.98 69.16
N PRO A 114 4.85 55.48 68.85
CA PRO A 114 4.62 56.35 67.69
C PRO A 114 5.49 57.63 67.67
N PRO A 115 5.73 58.33 68.80
CA PRO A 115 6.69 59.44 68.84
C PRO A 115 8.12 59.07 68.41
N ALA A 116 8.57 57.82 68.62
CA ALA A 116 9.86 57.36 68.12
C ALA A 116 9.87 57.24 66.59
N ASP A 117 8.78 56.72 66.00
CA ASP A 117 8.61 56.61 64.55
C ASP A 117 8.55 57.98 63.88
N GLU A 118 7.81 58.93 64.44
CA GLU A 118 7.70 60.30 63.91
C GLU A 118 9.03 61.04 63.97
N LYS A 119 9.75 60.91 65.10
CA LYS A 119 11.03 61.59 65.33
C LYS A 119 12.20 60.99 64.55
N ILE A 120 12.18 59.68 64.25
CA ILE A 120 13.15 59.12 63.29
C ILE A 120 12.81 59.55 61.86
N ARG A 121 11.53 59.62 61.47
CA ARG A 121 11.14 60.02 60.11
C ARG A 121 11.54 61.46 59.79
N SER A 122 11.32 62.41 60.70
CA SER A 122 11.64 63.83 60.46
C SER A 122 13.15 64.11 60.30
N ILE A 123 14.02 63.19 60.73
CA ILE A 123 15.48 63.24 60.50
C ILE A 123 15.84 62.86 59.04
N PHE A 124 14.96 62.15 58.32
CA PHE A 124 15.24 61.55 57.00
C PHE A 124 14.36 62.06 55.86
N THR A 125 13.11 62.45 56.13
CA THR A 125 12.16 62.88 55.11
C THR A 125 11.22 63.97 55.63
N LYS A 126 10.90 64.95 54.76
CA LYS A 126 9.87 65.97 55.00
C LYS A 126 8.47 65.47 54.67
N ASN A 127 8.38 64.39 53.89
CA ASN A 127 7.14 63.74 53.47
C ASN A 127 7.07 62.31 54.05
N PRO A 128 6.75 62.14 55.35
CA PRO A 128 6.64 60.84 55.98
C PRO A 128 5.36 60.08 55.53
N PRO A 129 5.39 58.75 55.43
CA PRO A 129 4.22 57.98 55.00
C PRO A 129 3.13 58.00 56.10
N GLY A 130 1.94 58.50 55.74
CA GLY A 130 0.83 58.71 56.66
C GLY A 130 0.18 57.42 57.19
N ARG A 131 -0.22 56.50 56.31
CA ARG A 131 -0.70 55.14 56.66
C ARG A 131 -0.13 54.11 55.69
N GLY A 132 0.31 52.96 56.23
CA GLY A 132 0.97 51.92 55.46
C GLY A 132 2.49 52.12 55.33
N PHE A 133 3.08 51.52 54.30
CA PHE A 133 4.52 51.50 54.06
C PHE A 133 5.07 52.79 53.46
N SER A 134 6.37 52.99 53.66
CA SER A 134 7.18 53.95 52.91
C SER A 134 7.29 53.59 51.43
N ARG A 135 6.41 54.17 50.60
CA ARG A 135 6.59 54.18 49.13
C ARG A 135 7.74 55.11 48.75
N PHE A 136 8.26 54.96 47.53
CA PHE A 136 9.41 55.70 46.99
C PHE A 136 9.30 57.22 47.22
N GLU A 137 8.12 57.82 47.03
CA GLU A 137 7.91 59.28 47.19
C GLU A 137 8.12 59.77 48.63
N ASN A 138 8.16 58.87 49.62
CA ASN A 138 8.33 59.17 51.03
C ASN A 138 9.78 59.02 51.50
N TRP A 139 10.70 58.55 50.63
CA TRP A 139 12.08 58.25 51.01
C TRP A 139 12.97 59.51 51.11
N GLY A 140 12.45 60.71 50.79
CA GLY A 140 13.20 61.95 50.81
C GLY A 140 14.47 61.87 49.95
N LEU A 141 15.58 62.46 50.41
CA LEU A 141 16.88 62.39 49.72
C LEU A 141 17.39 60.96 49.48
N ALA A 142 16.87 59.96 50.21
CA ALA A 142 17.23 58.57 50.00
C ALA A 142 16.68 57.99 48.68
N GLN A 143 15.75 58.67 47.98
CA GLN A 143 15.37 58.39 46.58
C GLN A 143 16.57 58.42 45.62
N ILE A 144 17.62 59.18 45.95
CA ILE A 144 18.83 59.35 45.13
C ILE A 144 20.02 58.58 45.71
N LEU A 145 20.12 58.55 47.04
CA LEU A 145 21.26 57.93 47.74
C LEU A 145 21.14 56.41 47.84
N TRP A 146 19.95 55.81 47.66
CA TRP A 146 19.74 54.36 47.67
C TRP A 146 19.24 53.86 46.32
N ALA A 147 20.16 53.48 45.43
CA ALA A 147 19.84 52.78 44.18
C ALA A 147 19.64 51.27 44.44
N PRO A 148 18.42 50.72 44.32
CA PRO A 148 18.20 49.27 44.43
C PRO A 148 18.79 48.53 43.23
N GLN A 149 19.33 47.34 43.47
CA GLN A 149 19.93 46.52 42.41
C GLN A 149 18.89 46.09 41.37
N GLY A 150 19.00 46.61 40.15
CA GLY A 150 18.17 46.24 39.00
C GLY A 150 17.24 47.35 38.49
N ASP A 151 17.06 48.43 39.24
CA ASP A 151 16.25 49.58 38.79
C ASP A 151 17.03 50.89 38.95
N LEU A 152 17.75 51.22 37.88
CA LEU A 152 18.47 52.49 37.71
C LEU A 152 17.60 53.54 36.99
N SER A 153 16.30 53.30 36.86
CA SER A 153 15.41 54.34 36.35
C SER A 153 15.29 55.46 37.39
N PHE A 154 15.59 56.69 36.98
CA PHE A 154 15.28 57.87 37.78
C PHE A 154 13.76 58.07 37.75
N ALA A 155 13.05 57.35 38.62
CA ALA A 155 11.65 57.60 38.91
C ALA A 155 11.45 59.08 39.26
N LYS A 156 10.26 59.63 38.96
CA LYS A 156 9.97 61.05 39.21
C LYS A 156 10.20 61.39 40.68
N LEU A 157 11.27 62.13 40.96
CA LEU A 157 11.61 62.62 42.28
C LEU A 157 10.45 63.44 42.85
N SER A 158 10.17 63.29 44.14
CA SER A 158 9.16 64.09 44.81
C SER A 158 9.55 65.58 44.85
N GLY A 159 8.55 66.47 44.87
CA GLY A 159 8.77 67.92 44.71
C GLY A 159 9.64 68.54 45.81
N ASP A 160 9.47 68.07 47.05
CA ASP A 160 10.29 68.43 48.21
C ASP A 160 11.77 68.03 48.03
N VAL A 161 12.04 66.88 47.41
CA VAL A 161 13.40 66.42 47.10
C VAL A 161 14.03 67.26 45.99
N LEU A 162 13.27 67.65 44.96
CA LEU A 162 13.74 68.56 43.92
C LEU A 162 14.03 69.97 44.46
N GLU A 163 13.21 70.48 45.37
CA GLU A 163 13.47 71.75 46.06
C GLU A 163 14.70 71.64 46.98
N ASP A 164 14.83 70.57 47.75
CA ASP A 164 16.01 70.39 48.61
C ASP A 164 17.30 70.24 47.82
N ILE A 165 17.30 69.55 46.67
CA ILE A 165 18.45 69.51 45.77
C ILE A 165 18.74 70.89 45.18
N ARG A 166 17.72 71.64 44.75
CA ARG A 166 17.89 73.02 44.23
C ARG A 166 18.41 73.97 45.31
N ASN A 167 18.03 73.79 46.56
CA ASN A 167 18.52 74.58 47.69
C ASN A 167 19.95 74.17 48.08
N PHE A 168 20.28 72.88 48.06
CA PHE A 168 21.63 72.39 48.36
C PHE A 168 22.64 72.76 47.26
N LEU A 169 22.25 72.55 45.99
CA LEU A 169 23.02 72.99 44.83
C LEU A 169 23.06 74.52 44.75
N GLY A 170 21.95 75.23 44.99
CA GLY A 170 21.94 76.69 45.03
C GLY A 170 22.88 77.27 46.09
N ALA A 171 22.96 76.63 47.26
CA ALA A 171 23.90 76.99 48.31
C ALA A 171 25.37 76.61 47.98
N GLN A 172 25.62 75.53 47.24
CA GLN A 172 26.97 75.14 46.80
C GLN A 172 27.47 75.88 45.55
N VAL A 173 26.58 76.26 44.63
CA VAL A 173 26.88 77.01 43.40
C VAL A 173 27.25 78.46 43.70
N GLY A 174 26.88 78.99 44.87
CA GLY A 174 27.45 80.23 45.41
C GLY A 174 28.92 80.13 45.83
N GLY A 175 29.48 78.93 45.94
CA GLY A 175 30.90 78.68 46.22
C GLY A 175 31.71 78.50 44.94
N ALA A 176 32.84 79.20 44.83
CA ALA A 176 33.71 79.27 43.63
C ALA A 176 34.43 77.96 43.23
N GLY A 177 33.94 76.79 43.66
CA GLY A 177 34.51 75.46 43.37
C GLY A 177 33.71 74.58 42.40
N SER A 178 32.42 74.84 42.16
CA SER A 178 31.57 73.93 41.35
C SER A 178 32.05 73.81 39.90
N GLY A 179 32.43 74.94 39.29
CA GLY A 179 32.85 74.99 37.89
C GLY A 179 34.05 74.10 37.55
N ALA A 180 34.98 73.86 38.48
CA ALA A 180 36.15 73.00 38.22
C ALA A 180 35.79 71.51 38.10
N VAL A 181 34.77 71.05 38.82
CA VAL A 181 34.28 69.66 38.74
C VAL A 181 33.37 69.50 37.53
N GLU A 182 32.46 70.44 37.31
CA GLU A 182 31.58 70.47 36.13
C GLU A 182 32.39 70.49 34.83
N GLN A 183 33.38 71.38 34.70
CA GLN A 183 34.28 71.42 33.53
C GLN A 183 35.07 70.12 33.35
N ARG A 184 35.48 69.45 34.44
CA ARG A 184 36.22 68.20 34.34
C ARG A 184 35.32 67.02 33.93
N ILE A 185 34.08 66.99 34.42
CA ILE A 185 33.06 66.03 33.98
C ILE A 185 32.72 66.27 32.51
N GLU A 186 32.54 67.52 32.10
CA GLU A 186 32.29 67.90 30.71
C GLU A 186 33.48 67.51 29.81
N GLN A 187 34.72 67.77 30.22
CA GLN A 187 35.92 67.36 29.50
C GLN A 187 36.02 65.84 29.33
N GLU A 188 35.77 65.04 30.37
CA GLU A 188 35.77 63.58 30.25
C GLU A 188 34.59 63.08 29.40
N TYR A 189 33.40 63.67 29.55
CA TYR A 189 32.22 63.34 28.73
C TYR A 189 32.46 63.62 27.25
N LEU A 190 33.01 64.80 26.94
CA LEU A 190 33.30 65.25 25.58
C LEU A 190 34.45 64.48 24.90
N LYS A 191 35.22 63.64 25.61
CA LYS A 191 36.14 62.67 24.97
C LYS A 191 35.40 61.54 24.26
N PHE A 192 34.21 61.16 24.74
CA PHE A 192 33.45 60.03 24.22
C PHE A 192 32.21 60.44 23.43
N PHE A 193 31.55 61.51 23.87
CA PHE A 193 30.29 61.99 23.33
C PHE A 193 30.41 63.40 22.73
N THR A 194 29.46 63.74 21.86
CA THR A 194 29.19 65.12 21.44
C THR A 194 28.37 65.84 22.52
N PRO A 195 28.28 67.18 22.52
CA PRO A 195 27.37 67.92 23.40
C PRO A 195 25.89 67.50 23.25
N THR A 196 25.55 66.91 22.10
CA THR A 196 24.22 66.36 21.78
C THR A 196 24.04 64.89 22.21
N GLY A 197 24.96 64.32 22.98
CA GLY A 197 24.87 62.99 23.57
C GLY A 197 25.06 61.81 22.61
N LYS A 198 25.49 62.05 21.36
CA LYS A 198 25.86 60.99 20.41
C LYS A 198 27.34 60.63 20.58
N TRP A 199 27.73 59.39 20.26
CA TRP A 199 29.15 59.03 20.20
C TRP A 199 29.88 59.91 19.17
N ARG A 200 31.10 60.34 19.48
CA ARG A 200 31.97 60.95 18.46
C ARG A 200 32.27 59.94 17.36
N SER A 201 32.16 60.38 16.12
CA SER A 201 32.40 59.59 14.90
C SER A 201 33.48 60.24 14.02
N GLY A 202 34.03 59.48 13.07
CA GLY A 202 35.13 59.96 12.21
C GLY A 202 36.50 59.85 12.89
N LYS A 203 37.41 60.80 12.62
CA LYS A 203 38.81 60.75 13.10
C LYS A 203 38.96 60.84 14.63
N ASP A 204 38.02 61.51 15.30
CA ASP A 204 38.01 61.69 16.76
C ASP A 204 37.15 60.65 17.49
N ALA A 205 36.79 59.54 16.81
CA ALA A 205 36.02 58.47 17.42
C ALA A 205 36.85 57.74 18.50
N PRO A 206 36.30 57.51 19.71
CA PRO A 206 36.98 56.71 20.73
C PRO A 206 37.30 55.32 20.21
N LYS A 207 38.46 54.77 20.57
CA LYS A 207 38.84 53.36 20.27
C LYS A 207 37.74 52.36 20.69
N LEU A 208 36.94 52.70 21.70
CA LEU A 208 35.81 51.88 22.15
C LEU A 208 34.73 51.67 21.07
N VAL A 209 34.50 52.66 20.18
CA VAL A 209 33.53 52.53 19.07
C VAL A 209 34.04 51.51 18.07
N SER A 210 35.26 51.66 17.57
CA SER A 210 35.85 50.71 16.62
C SER A 210 36.09 49.31 17.21
N LEU A 211 36.26 49.19 18.54
CA LEU A 211 36.29 47.91 19.24
C LEU A 211 34.91 47.26 19.35
N LYS A 212 33.82 48.04 19.50
CA LYS A 212 32.44 47.53 19.44
C LYS A 212 32.11 47.05 18.04
N ASP A 213 32.37 47.86 17.01
CA ASP A 213 32.12 47.48 15.61
C ASP A 213 32.87 46.19 15.25
N ARG A 214 34.15 46.07 15.64
CA ARG A 214 34.95 44.85 15.46
C ARG A 214 34.43 43.65 16.27
N LEU A 215 33.84 43.87 17.44
CA LEU A 215 33.25 42.82 18.27
C LEU A 215 31.93 42.33 17.68
N GLU A 216 31.11 43.22 17.12
CA GLU A 216 29.89 42.86 16.39
C GLU A 216 30.21 42.10 15.10
N ASP A 217 31.19 42.56 14.32
CA ASP A 217 31.62 41.86 13.10
C ASP A 217 32.27 40.50 13.40
N ALA A 218 33.02 40.39 14.51
CA ALA A 218 33.53 39.10 14.97
C ALA A 218 32.41 38.16 15.42
N HIS A 219 31.36 38.67 16.08
CA HIS A 219 30.18 37.88 16.44
C HIS A 219 29.41 37.40 15.21
N LYS A 220 29.15 38.27 14.22
CA LYS A 220 28.50 37.89 12.95
C LYS A 220 29.26 36.75 12.28
N ARG A 221 30.56 36.93 12.05
CA ARG A 221 31.43 35.89 11.46
C ARG A 221 31.43 34.57 12.25
N LEU A 222 31.35 34.62 13.57
CA LEU A 222 31.28 33.43 14.42
C LEU A 222 29.91 32.74 14.33
N VAL A 223 28.82 33.49 14.19
CA VAL A 223 27.48 32.94 13.93
C VAL A 223 27.43 32.30 12.54
N ASP A 224 27.91 33.00 11.51
CA ASP A 224 27.96 32.50 10.13
C ASP A 224 28.81 31.24 10.02
N ALA A 225 30.00 31.22 10.64
CA ALA A 225 30.88 30.05 10.66
C ALA A 225 30.25 28.85 11.40
N LYS A 226 29.50 29.07 12.49
CA LYS A 226 28.76 28.01 13.18
C LYS A 226 27.59 27.47 12.35
N ALA A 227 26.87 28.33 11.63
CA ALA A 227 25.82 27.91 10.72
C ALA A 227 26.38 27.07 9.57
N LEU A 228 27.51 27.46 9.00
CA LEU A 228 28.23 26.68 7.98
C LEU A 228 28.75 25.34 8.54
N GLN A 229 29.26 25.30 9.77
CA GLN A 229 29.69 24.07 10.43
C GLN A 229 28.52 23.09 10.60
N LEU A 230 27.39 23.54 11.14
CA LEU A 230 26.19 22.71 11.32
C LEU A 230 25.70 22.15 9.98
N ALA A 231 25.59 22.99 8.95
CA ALA A 231 25.20 22.56 7.61
C ALA A 231 26.19 21.54 7.01
N TYR A 232 27.49 21.66 7.28
CA TYR A 232 28.49 20.69 6.87
C TYR A 232 28.34 19.35 7.62
N GLU A 233 28.12 19.38 8.93
CA GLU A 233 27.90 18.18 9.75
C GLU A 233 26.64 17.41 9.29
N GLU A 234 25.53 18.11 9.00
CA GLU A 234 24.31 17.52 8.41
C GLU A 234 24.58 16.91 7.03
N LEU A 235 25.34 17.58 6.16
CA LEU A 235 25.72 17.07 4.84
C LEU A 235 26.60 15.81 4.95
N VAL A 236 27.54 15.77 5.88
CA VAL A 236 28.39 14.58 6.12
C VAL A 236 27.54 13.40 6.60
N GLN A 237 26.64 13.60 7.56
CA GLN A 237 25.71 12.55 8.01
C GLN A 237 24.86 12.01 6.85
N LYS A 238 24.30 12.91 6.02
CA LYS A 238 23.50 12.55 4.85
C LYS A 238 24.30 11.80 3.78
N VAL A 239 25.58 12.13 3.59
CA VAL A 239 26.47 11.40 2.69
C VAL A 239 26.76 9.99 3.20
N GLU A 240 27.00 9.80 4.51
CA GLU A 240 27.20 8.47 5.09
C GLU A 240 25.93 7.62 5.05
N GLU A 241 24.74 8.20 5.32
CA GLU A 241 23.47 7.51 5.10
C GLU A 241 23.30 7.02 3.64
N LEU A 242 23.61 7.88 2.66
CA LEU A 242 23.49 7.54 1.25
C LEU A 242 24.53 6.49 0.83
N ARG A 243 25.73 6.50 1.42
CA ARG A 243 26.74 5.43 1.25
C ARG A 243 26.25 4.10 1.81
N ALA A 244 25.68 4.09 3.02
CA ALA A 244 25.10 2.89 3.63
C ALA A 244 23.94 2.32 2.79
N LYS A 245 22.98 3.17 2.39
CA LYS A 245 21.86 2.80 1.50
C LYS A 245 22.34 2.24 0.16
N ARG A 246 23.38 2.84 -0.45
CA ARG A 246 23.99 2.34 -1.69
C ARG A 246 24.67 0.97 -1.49
N SER A 247 25.35 0.76 -0.36
CA SER A 247 26.00 -0.52 -0.06
C SER A 247 24.98 -1.65 0.14
N LEU A 248 23.89 -1.37 0.85
CA LEU A 248 22.78 -2.31 1.04
C LEU A 248 22.13 -2.68 -0.31
N ALA A 249 21.72 -1.68 -1.10
CA ALA A 249 21.12 -1.91 -2.41
C ALA A 249 22.04 -2.67 -3.39
N LYS A 250 23.36 -2.49 -3.28
CA LYS A 250 24.35 -3.27 -4.06
C LYS A 250 24.35 -4.75 -3.66
N HIS A 251 24.32 -5.05 -2.35
CA HIS A 251 24.24 -6.44 -1.88
C HIS A 251 22.90 -7.10 -2.21
N GLU A 252 21.79 -6.37 -2.07
CA GLU A 252 20.46 -6.84 -2.48
C GLU A 252 20.43 -7.18 -3.99
N ALA A 253 20.98 -6.29 -4.83
CA ALA A 253 21.12 -6.56 -6.26
C ALA A 253 22.00 -7.80 -6.53
N GLU A 254 23.15 -7.93 -5.86
CA GLU A 254 24.02 -9.12 -5.98
C GLU A 254 23.31 -10.43 -5.55
N THR A 255 22.44 -10.40 -4.54
CA THR A 255 21.62 -11.56 -4.17
C THR A 255 20.55 -11.87 -5.21
N VAL A 256 19.82 -10.87 -5.69
CA VAL A 256 18.77 -11.03 -6.73
C VAL A 256 19.37 -11.53 -8.05
N PHE A 257 20.56 -11.07 -8.45
CA PHE A 257 21.25 -11.61 -9.63
C PHE A 257 21.62 -13.09 -9.46
N LYS A 258 22.13 -13.50 -8.29
CA LYS A 258 22.44 -14.92 -8.00
C LYS A 258 21.20 -15.80 -8.00
N GLU A 259 20.05 -15.29 -7.54
CA GLU A 259 18.77 -16.00 -7.58
C GLU A 259 18.22 -16.07 -9.01
N LEU A 260 18.33 -14.98 -9.78
CA LEU A 260 17.94 -14.93 -11.19
C LEU A 260 18.74 -15.94 -12.04
N ASP A 261 20.04 -16.05 -11.84
CA ASP A 261 20.88 -17.00 -12.57
C ASP A 261 20.60 -18.45 -12.18
N LYS A 262 20.31 -18.73 -10.90
CA LYS A 262 19.78 -20.05 -10.47
C LYS A 262 18.43 -20.37 -11.10
N ALA A 263 17.52 -19.39 -11.18
CA ALA A 263 16.21 -19.55 -11.81
C ALA A 263 16.34 -19.78 -13.33
N ARG A 264 17.23 -19.07 -14.01
CA ARG A 264 17.56 -19.28 -15.43
C ARG A 264 18.11 -20.68 -15.69
N ALA A 265 19.13 -21.11 -14.93
CA ALA A 265 19.69 -22.46 -15.05
C ALA A 265 18.65 -23.56 -14.77
N SER A 266 17.70 -23.31 -13.86
CA SER A 266 16.57 -24.23 -13.61
C SER A 266 15.58 -24.25 -14.77
N ALA A 267 15.29 -23.10 -15.38
CA ALA A 267 14.41 -22.98 -16.53
C ALA A 267 15.01 -23.58 -17.81
N GLU A 268 16.33 -23.51 -18.01
CA GLU A 268 17.02 -24.19 -19.11
C GLU A 268 16.95 -25.70 -18.95
N LYS A 269 17.28 -26.25 -17.77
CA LYS A 269 17.08 -27.68 -17.46
C LYS A 269 15.64 -28.14 -17.66
N TYR A 270 14.66 -27.31 -17.32
CA TYR A 270 13.25 -27.63 -17.53
C TYR A 270 12.87 -27.68 -19.03
N LYS A 271 13.44 -26.80 -19.86
CA LYS A 271 13.29 -26.87 -21.33
C LYS A 271 13.94 -28.11 -21.93
N GLU A 272 15.12 -28.49 -21.45
CA GLU A 272 15.79 -29.75 -21.83
C GLU A 272 14.91 -30.96 -21.47
N LEU A 273 14.37 -30.99 -20.25
CA LEU A 273 13.44 -32.04 -19.80
C LEU A 273 12.20 -32.13 -20.70
N ILE A 274 11.53 -31.02 -21.03
CA ILE A 274 10.39 -31.00 -21.97
C ILE A 274 10.80 -31.57 -23.35
N HIS A 275 11.99 -31.24 -23.85
CA HIS A 275 12.46 -31.77 -25.12
C HIS A 275 12.66 -33.30 -25.04
N THR A 276 13.30 -33.79 -23.97
CA THR A 276 13.50 -35.23 -23.77
C THR A 276 12.20 -35.99 -23.54
N GLU A 277 11.22 -35.40 -22.84
CA GLU A 277 9.89 -35.97 -22.65
C GLU A 277 9.17 -36.12 -23.99
N LYS A 278 9.17 -35.07 -24.82
CA LYS A 278 8.56 -35.10 -26.16
C LYS A 278 9.23 -36.11 -27.09
N GLU A 279 10.55 -36.25 -27.00
CA GLU A 279 11.30 -37.25 -27.75
C GLU A 279 10.95 -38.68 -27.28
N GLN A 280 10.89 -38.92 -25.97
CA GLN A 280 10.47 -40.21 -25.40
C GLN A 280 9.02 -40.56 -25.75
N GLN A 281 8.10 -39.59 -25.71
CA GLN A 281 6.71 -39.78 -26.16
C GLN A 281 6.64 -40.16 -27.65
N SER A 282 7.45 -39.53 -28.50
CA SER A 282 7.55 -39.90 -29.92
C SER A 282 8.13 -41.29 -30.13
N GLN A 283 9.11 -41.70 -29.32
CA GLN A 283 9.69 -43.05 -29.37
C GLN A 283 8.69 -44.10 -28.87
N LEU A 284 7.94 -43.81 -27.81
CA LEU A 284 6.86 -44.65 -27.28
C LEU A 284 5.78 -44.87 -28.34
N ALA A 285 5.23 -43.80 -28.93
CA ALA A 285 4.21 -43.89 -29.96
C ALA A 285 4.68 -44.69 -31.20
N ALA A 286 5.96 -44.54 -31.59
CA ALA A 286 6.55 -45.34 -32.68
C ALA A 286 6.74 -46.83 -32.30
N ALA A 287 7.03 -47.13 -31.03
CA ALA A 287 7.10 -48.51 -30.52
C ALA A 287 5.71 -49.15 -30.42
N GLU A 288 4.70 -48.41 -29.95
CA GLU A 288 3.29 -48.84 -29.91
C GLU A 288 2.73 -49.10 -31.30
N ALA A 289 3.02 -48.23 -32.28
CA ALA A 289 2.64 -48.45 -33.68
C ALA A 289 3.22 -49.76 -34.22
N LYS A 290 4.54 -49.99 -34.04
CA LYS A 290 5.20 -51.24 -34.44
C LYS A 290 4.65 -52.47 -33.71
N PHE A 291 4.32 -52.35 -32.43
CA PHE A 291 3.70 -53.43 -31.67
C PHE A 291 2.30 -53.79 -32.23
N ASN A 292 1.51 -52.79 -32.59
CA ASN A 292 0.20 -52.98 -33.20
C ASN A 292 0.30 -53.59 -34.61
N GLU A 293 1.25 -53.14 -35.45
CA GLU A 293 1.55 -53.76 -36.75
C GLU A 293 1.96 -55.23 -36.59
N LEU A 294 2.87 -55.54 -35.64
CA LEU A 294 3.28 -56.92 -35.37
C LEU A 294 2.12 -57.79 -34.86
N ASN A 295 1.21 -57.26 -34.04
CA ASN A 295 0.02 -57.98 -33.62
C ASN A 295 -0.93 -58.26 -34.80
N GLN A 296 -1.17 -57.29 -35.69
CA GLN A 296 -1.96 -57.49 -36.91
C GLN A 296 -1.32 -58.53 -37.85
N LEU A 297 0.01 -58.53 -37.97
CA LEU A 297 0.75 -59.58 -38.69
C LEU A 297 0.59 -60.96 -38.04
N ILE A 298 0.62 -61.04 -36.70
CA ILE A 298 0.39 -62.30 -35.97
C ILE A 298 -1.06 -62.79 -36.16
N GLU A 299 -2.06 -61.90 -36.15
CA GLU A 299 -3.47 -62.25 -36.39
C GLU A 299 -3.72 -62.69 -37.83
N THR A 300 -3.18 -61.98 -38.82
CA THR A 300 -3.29 -62.39 -40.23
C THR A 300 -2.59 -63.73 -40.48
N ILE A 301 -1.38 -63.96 -39.94
CA ILE A 301 -0.71 -65.28 -40.01
C ILE A 301 -1.57 -66.37 -39.36
N LYS A 302 -2.23 -66.11 -38.23
CA LYS A 302 -3.14 -67.08 -37.58
C LYS A 302 -4.37 -67.38 -38.44
N ASN A 303 -4.96 -66.37 -39.08
CA ASN A 303 -6.13 -66.52 -39.93
C ASN A 303 -5.78 -67.27 -41.23
N THR A 304 -4.71 -66.87 -41.92
CA THR A 304 -4.23 -67.57 -43.13
C THR A 304 -3.84 -69.01 -42.83
N LYS A 305 -3.29 -69.33 -41.66
CA LYS A 305 -3.06 -70.73 -41.25
C LYS A 305 -4.37 -71.53 -41.12
N LYS A 306 -5.43 -70.96 -40.54
CA LYS A 306 -6.74 -71.62 -40.48
C LYS A 306 -7.34 -71.79 -41.88
N GLU A 307 -7.27 -70.77 -42.72
CA GLU A 307 -7.71 -70.83 -44.11
C GLU A 307 -6.97 -71.93 -44.89
N MET A 308 -5.65 -72.07 -44.70
CA MET A 308 -4.88 -73.19 -45.27
C MET A 308 -5.34 -74.54 -44.72
N GLU A 309 -5.53 -74.69 -43.40
CA GLU A 309 -6.03 -75.92 -42.78
C GLU A 309 -7.44 -76.30 -43.28
N ASP A 310 -8.30 -75.33 -43.55
CA ASP A 310 -9.65 -75.55 -44.07
C ASP A 310 -9.64 -75.89 -45.57
N VAL A 311 -8.84 -75.19 -46.38
CA VAL A 311 -8.64 -75.52 -47.80
C VAL A 311 -7.97 -76.89 -47.98
N GLU A 312 -7.03 -77.28 -47.11
CA GLU A 312 -6.45 -78.63 -47.12
C GLU A 312 -7.52 -79.71 -46.85
N LYS A 313 -8.48 -79.46 -45.95
CA LYS A 313 -9.64 -80.36 -45.73
C LYS A 313 -10.55 -80.42 -46.96
N GLU A 314 -10.88 -79.27 -47.56
CA GLU A 314 -11.71 -79.22 -48.78
C GLU A 314 -11.06 -79.95 -49.97
N ILE A 315 -9.74 -79.84 -50.13
CA ILE A 315 -8.97 -80.60 -51.13
C ILE A 315 -9.07 -82.09 -50.82
N LEU A 316 -8.80 -82.53 -49.59
CA LEU A 316 -8.90 -83.94 -49.17
C LEU A 316 -10.31 -84.53 -49.39
N GLU A 317 -11.36 -83.78 -49.07
CA GLU A 317 -12.75 -84.19 -49.36
C GLU A 317 -13.03 -84.23 -50.87
N THR A 318 -12.52 -83.26 -51.63
CA THR A 318 -12.72 -83.21 -53.08
C THR A 318 -11.99 -84.35 -53.79
N GLU A 319 -10.74 -84.64 -53.41
CA GLU A 319 -9.96 -85.79 -53.90
C GLU A 319 -10.64 -87.11 -53.56
N LYS A 320 -11.12 -87.28 -52.32
CA LYS A 320 -11.88 -88.47 -51.91
C LYS A 320 -13.17 -88.67 -52.71
N ASN A 321 -13.83 -87.58 -53.09
CA ASN A 321 -15.05 -87.59 -53.91
C ASN A 321 -14.79 -87.65 -55.42
N LEU A 322 -13.55 -87.43 -55.89
CA LEU A 322 -13.20 -87.39 -57.30
C LEU A 322 -13.42 -88.72 -58.03
N PRO A 323 -13.04 -89.90 -57.48
CA PRO A 323 -13.32 -91.19 -58.12
C PRO A 323 -14.82 -91.42 -58.30
N ALA A 324 -15.63 -91.17 -57.27
CA ALA A 324 -17.08 -91.35 -57.32
C ALA A 324 -17.75 -90.43 -58.36
N LYS A 325 -17.31 -89.17 -58.48
CA LYS A 325 -17.76 -88.26 -59.54
C LYS A 325 -17.31 -88.73 -60.93
N HIS A 326 -16.08 -89.22 -61.06
CA HIS A 326 -15.51 -89.69 -62.32
C HIS A 326 -16.21 -90.97 -62.83
N ASP A 327 -16.50 -91.93 -61.96
CA ASP A 327 -17.22 -93.15 -62.31
C ASP A 327 -18.70 -92.87 -62.61
N ARG A 328 -19.35 -91.94 -61.89
CA ARG A 328 -20.70 -91.46 -62.25
C ARG A 328 -20.72 -90.79 -63.62
N LEU A 329 -19.66 -90.08 -64.01
CA LEU A 329 -19.54 -89.47 -65.34
C LEU A 329 -19.30 -90.52 -66.44
N LYS A 330 -18.60 -91.63 -66.14
CA LYS A 330 -18.53 -92.79 -67.05
C LYS A 330 -19.91 -93.43 -67.24
N MET A 331 -20.64 -93.69 -66.16
CA MET A 331 -22.00 -94.27 -66.21
C MET A 331 -22.96 -93.41 -67.06
N LEU A 332 -22.99 -92.10 -66.80
CA LEU A 332 -23.81 -91.16 -67.58
C LEU A 332 -23.43 -91.13 -69.07
N LYS A 333 -22.14 -91.28 -69.41
CA LYS A 333 -21.69 -91.40 -70.81
C LYS A 333 -22.13 -92.71 -71.46
N THR A 334 -22.13 -93.83 -70.73
CA THR A 334 -22.67 -95.10 -71.27
C THR A 334 -24.18 -95.03 -71.46
N GLU A 335 -24.91 -94.43 -70.50
CA GLU A 335 -26.35 -94.17 -70.63
C GLU A 335 -26.68 -93.25 -71.82
N GLU A 336 -25.89 -92.21 -72.06
CA GLU A 336 -26.06 -91.33 -73.24
C GLU A 336 -25.91 -92.11 -74.57
N ILE A 337 -24.90 -93.00 -74.65
CA ILE A 337 -24.64 -93.82 -75.83
C ILE A 337 -25.79 -94.82 -76.07
N GLU A 338 -26.31 -95.44 -75.00
CA GLU A 338 -27.46 -96.36 -75.10
C GLU A 338 -28.75 -95.61 -75.46
N ALA A 339 -29.01 -94.45 -74.85
CA ALA A 339 -30.15 -93.61 -75.19
C ALA A 339 -30.12 -93.14 -76.65
N ARG A 340 -28.95 -92.74 -77.17
CA ARG A 340 -28.77 -92.41 -78.60
C ARG A 340 -29.04 -93.60 -79.51
N ARG A 341 -28.53 -94.80 -79.19
CA ARG A 341 -28.81 -96.04 -79.96
C ARG A 341 -30.29 -96.40 -79.97
N ASN A 342 -30.97 -96.28 -78.82
CA ASN A 342 -32.40 -96.54 -78.71
C ASN A 342 -33.23 -95.54 -79.54
N LEU A 343 -32.83 -94.26 -79.57
CA LEU A 343 -33.46 -93.23 -80.42
C LEU A 343 -33.30 -93.55 -81.92
N GLU A 344 -32.10 -93.97 -82.37
CA GLU A 344 -31.87 -94.35 -83.76
C GLU A 344 -32.65 -95.61 -84.17
N ASN A 345 -32.72 -96.62 -83.30
CA ASN A 345 -33.51 -97.82 -83.54
C ASN A 345 -35.01 -97.51 -83.63
N ALA A 346 -35.54 -96.67 -82.75
CA ALA A 346 -36.94 -96.24 -82.79
C ALA A 346 -37.29 -95.51 -84.11
N ARG A 347 -36.41 -94.62 -84.58
CA ARG A 347 -36.57 -93.95 -85.89
C ARG A 347 -36.60 -94.93 -87.06
N ARG A 348 -35.72 -95.95 -87.06
CA ARG A 348 -35.68 -96.97 -88.11
C ARG A 348 -36.93 -97.85 -88.15
N GLU A 349 -37.50 -98.20 -86.99
CA GLU A 349 -38.77 -98.94 -86.96
C GLU A 349 -39.95 -98.06 -87.38
N GLN A 350 -39.96 -96.78 -87.02
CA GLN A 350 -40.98 -95.83 -87.48
C GLN A 350 -40.98 -95.69 -89.02
N GLU A 351 -39.81 -95.51 -89.65
CA GLU A 351 -39.70 -95.51 -91.13
C GLU A 351 -40.22 -96.79 -91.80
N LYS A 352 -40.09 -97.96 -91.16
CA LYS A 352 -40.66 -99.21 -91.69
C LYS A 352 -42.18 -99.22 -91.57
N ILE A 353 -42.72 -98.78 -90.44
CA ILE A 353 -44.16 -98.70 -90.17
C ILE A 353 -44.82 -97.76 -91.19
N ASP A 354 -44.23 -96.60 -91.46
CA ASP A 354 -44.76 -95.62 -92.42
C ASP A 354 -44.79 -96.20 -93.85
N ARG A 355 -43.73 -96.90 -94.28
CA ARG A 355 -43.71 -97.61 -95.58
C ARG A 355 -44.77 -98.72 -95.67
N LEU A 356 -45.02 -99.45 -94.59
CA LEU A 356 -46.05 -100.50 -94.54
C LEU A 356 -47.47 -99.88 -94.56
N ASN A 357 -47.68 -98.74 -93.91
CA ASN A 357 -48.94 -98.00 -93.96
C ASN A 357 -49.24 -97.49 -95.37
N GLU A 358 -48.27 -96.92 -96.10
CA GLU A 358 -48.47 -96.53 -97.50
C GLU A 358 -48.92 -97.72 -98.38
N VAL A 359 -48.31 -98.89 -98.21
CA VAL A 359 -48.69 -100.12 -98.94
C VAL A 359 -50.11 -100.55 -98.57
N ALA A 360 -50.48 -100.47 -97.30
CA ALA A 360 -51.83 -100.78 -96.82
C ALA A 360 -52.91 -99.81 -97.37
N GLU A 361 -52.62 -98.52 -97.47
CA GLU A 361 -53.54 -97.54 -98.08
C GLU A 361 -53.75 -97.79 -99.58
N ARG A 362 -52.65 -98.04 -100.33
CA ARG A 362 -52.73 -98.38 -101.76
C ARG A 362 -53.57 -99.64 -101.99
N ALA A 363 -53.45 -100.65 -101.12
CA ALA A 363 -54.26 -101.86 -101.17
C ALA A 363 -55.76 -101.58 -100.89
N ARG A 364 -56.09 -100.73 -99.91
CA ARG A 364 -57.48 -100.31 -99.63
C ARG A 364 -58.11 -99.60 -100.82
N PHE A 365 -57.40 -98.65 -101.44
CA PHE A 365 -57.85 -97.94 -102.64
C PHE A 365 -58.16 -98.88 -103.81
N PHE A 366 -57.35 -99.92 -104.02
CA PHE A 366 -57.59 -100.91 -105.06
C PHE A 366 -58.88 -101.73 -104.84
N VAL A 367 -59.13 -102.16 -103.60
CA VAL A 367 -60.35 -102.90 -103.22
C VAL A 367 -61.61 -102.03 -103.33
N GLU A 368 -61.52 -100.73 -103.02
CA GLU A 368 -62.66 -99.84 -103.12
C GLU A 368 -63.03 -99.51 -104.58
N ASN A 369 -62.02 -99.32 -105.45
CA ASN A 369 -62.25 -99.07 -106.88
C ASN A 369 -62.77 -100.31 -107.62
N THR A 370 -62.30 -101.51 -107.28
CA THR A 370 -62.86 -102.76 -107.86
C THR A 370 -64.32 -103.00 -107.45
N LYS A 371 -64.71 -102.66 -106.20
CA LYS A 371 -66.13 -102.66 -105.80
C LYS A 371 -66.97 -101.69 -106.63
N LYS A 372 -66.49 -100.46 -106.86
CA LYS A 372 -67.17 -99.45 -107.69
C LYS A 372 -67.33 -99.93 -109.14
N GLN A 373 -66.31 -100.59 -109.70
CA GLN A 373 -66.39 -101.18 -111.04
C GLN A 373 -67.49 -102.24 -111.16
N VAL A 374 -67.54 -103.21 -110.23
CA VAL A 374 -68.57 -104.27 -110.21
C VAL A 374 -69.98 -103.69 -110.07
N GLU A 375 -70.15 -102.61 -109.31
CA GLU A 375 -71.45 -101.94 -109.20
C GLU A 375 -71.89 -101.26 -110.51
N ILE A 376 -70.95 -100.59 -111.21
CA ILE A 376 -71.20 -99.97 -112.52
C ILE A 376 -71.55 -101.02 -113.58
N GLU A 377 -70.83 -102.15 -113.62
CA GLU A 377 -71.14 -103.28 -114.52
C GLU A 377 -72.54 -103.86 -114.22
N ARG A 378 -72.91 -103.99 -112.94
CA ARG A 378 -74.26 -104.45 -112.55
C ARG A 378 -75.35 -103.47 -112.98
N ARG A 379 -75.12 -102.16 -112.89
CA ARG A 379 -76.05 -101.11 -113.39
C ARG A 379 -76.16 -101.17 -114.92
N LEU A 380 -75.06 -101.31 -115.66
CA LEU A 380 -75.05 -101.49 -117.12
C LEU A 380 -75.82 -102.74 -117.58
N LYS A 381 -75.67 -103.86 -116.87
CA LYS A 381 -76.42 -105.10 -117.16
C LYS A 381 -77.93 -104.91 -116.99
N LYS A 382 -78.34 -104.24 -115.91
CA LYS A 382 -79.75 -103.90 -115.63
C LYS A 382 -80.36 -102.97 -116.68
N VAL A 383 -79.58 -102.04 -117.24
CA VAL A 383 -80.02 -101.16 -118.34
C VAL A 383 -80.20 -101.95 -119.65
N LYS A 384 -79.36 -102.96 -119.93
CA LYS A 384 -79.57 -103.85 -121.09
C LYS A 384 -80.84 -104.70 -120.95
N GLU A 385 -81.06 -105.32 -119.79
CA GLU A 385 -82.28 -106.10 -119.49
C GLU A 385 -83.56 -105.24 -119.60
N LEU A 386 -83.51 -103.98 -119.16
CA LEU A 386 -84.60 -103.02 -119.32
C LEU A 386 -84.85 -102.63 -120.79
N ASN A 387 -83.81 -102.49 -121.62
CA ASN A 387 -83.99 -102.26 -123.06
C ASN A 387 -84.58 -103.49 -123.77
N GLU A 388 -84.15 -104.70 -123.41
CA GLU A 388 -84.67 -105.95 -124.00
C GLU A 388 -86.15 -106.18 -123.66
N THR A 389 -86.55 -105.90 -122.41
CA THR A 389 -87.96 -105.96 -121.99
C THR A 389 -88.83 -104.88 -122.64
N LEU A 390 -88.30 -103.68 -122.87
CA LEU A 390 -89.02 -102.59 -123.56
C LEU A 390 -89.22 -102.91 -125.05
N GLU A 391 -88.23 -103.53 -125.72
CA GLU A 391 -88.36 -104.05 -127.08
C GLU A 391 -89.33 -105.25 -127.16
N ALA A 392 -89.33 -106.14 -126.16
CA ALA A 392 -90.28 -107.25 -126.09
C ALA A 392 -91.74 -106.75 -126.00
N LEU A 393 -92.02 -105.79 -125.11
CA LEU A 393 -93.36 -105.20 -124.94
C LEU A 393 -93.82 -104.42 -126.17
N LYS A 394 -92.92 -103.75 -126.90
CA LYS A 394 -93.23 -103.15 -128.22
C LYS A 394 -93.58 -104.22 -129.26
N LYS A 395 -92.88 -105.35 -129.29
CA LYS A 395 -93.17 -106.48 -130.19
C LYS A 395 -94.46 -107.22 -129.84
N GLU A 396 -94.86 -107.29 -128.57
CA GLU A 396 -96.17 -107.83 -128.18
C GLU A 396 -97.32 -106.95 -128.64
N LYS A 397 -97.22 -105.62 -128.50
CA LYS A 397 -98.24 -104.70 -129.04
C LYS A 397 -98.41 -104.81 -130.56
N ALA A 398 -97.37 -105.20 -131.29
CA ALA A 398 -97.41 -105.45 -132.72
C ALA A 398 -98.01 -106.82 -133.13
N ARG A 399 -98.32 -107.71 -132.17
CA ARG A 399 -98.70 -109.12 -132.45
C ARG A 399 -100.12 -109.54 -132.09
N LEU A 400 -100.88 -108.75 -131.33
CA LEU A 400 -102.31 -109.00 -131.12
C LEU A 400 -103.14 -108.41 -132.26
N ILE A 401 -103.15 -109.15 -133.37
CA ILE A 401 -103.95 -108.88 -134.57
C ILE A 401 -105.40 -109.34 -134.33
N ALA A 402 -106.36 -108.47 -134.61
CA ALA A 402 -107.79 -108.75 -134.50
C ALA A 402 -108.55 -108.08 -135.67
N PRO A 403 -109.65 -108.67 -136.14
CA PRO A 403 -109.49 -109.66 -137.20
C PRO A 403 -109.92 -109.11 -138.55
N ASN A 404 -109.34 -109.65 -139.62
CA ASN A 404 -110.02 -109.69 -140.90
C ASN A 404 -110.06 -111.14 -141.38
N SER A 405 -109.61 -111.50 -142.57
CA SER A 405 -109.79 -112.86 -143.09
C SER A 405 -109.27 -113.00 -144.54
N ARG A 406 -108.49 -114.02 -144.97
CA ARG A 406 -108.82 -114.92 -146.15
C ARG A 406 -109.20 -116.32 -145.70
N ALA A 407 -109.23 -116.44 -144.38
CA ALA A 407 -110.32 -117.08 -143.70
C ALA A 407 -111.74 -116.62 -144.20
N LEU A 408 -111.85 -115.54 -145.00
CA LEU A 408 -112.92 -115.16 -145.96
C LEU A 408 -112.37 -114.26 -147.13
N LYS A 409 -111.85 -113.06 -146.84
CA LYS A 409 -111.43 -111.96 -147.76
C LYS A 409 -109.94 -112.11 -148.26
N ASN A 410 -108.99 -111.38 -147.65
CA ASN A 410 -107.53 -111.32 -147.89
C ASN A 410 -106.59 -112.07 -146.86
N ILE A 411 -106.60 -111.83 -145.52
CA ILE A 411 -105.81 -112.49 -144.43
C ILE A 411 -106.50 -112.28 -143.07
#